data_AF-A0A815VJQ6-F1
#
_entry.id   AF-A0A815VJQ6-F1
#
_cell.length_a   1.000
_cell.length_b   1.000
_cell.length_c   1.000
_cell.angle_alpha   90.00
_cell.angle_beta   90.00
_cell.angle_gamma   90.00
#
_symmetry.space_group_name_H-M   'P 1'
#
loop_
_entity.id
_entity.type
_entity.pdbx_description
1 polymer ?
#
loop_
_entity_poly.entity_id
_entity_poly.type
_entity_poly.pdbx_seq_one_letter_code
_entity_poly.pdbx_strand_id
1 'polypeptide(L)'
;SGFGLNGMGLEAIELYRKMPNELQNEITHICVLNACSHSGLLDQARNIFNEIPLKTEKIVTAMTDCLSRLFLFDEAEKLIDEYEKTNSPSFIMYSCLLSGVRNNRNKKLSEKIYNRMKSLFPDEKEGLTSSVILVSNLYSSVGEHQQAKEFRLSQIKELGKKVKAGLSWTDGSGEIVAFLANDNSHPQLAEIHDEVNRMTSEVIKLGYKCDSSWVTRELREEETIESALGGHSERLALAFNFIQRPVPDFIQITKNLRICGDCHEYTKLVAKARQQVQKRMLDYLKETKDVEYFTSLATLMANCSVFDLDTFERCIKAEVLGVGSKEMAGEKNLHDADFIISLFRFCQLLCEGHNLEFQNYLRLQIGSSTNVNIIICTVDYLLSSQESLMDFYWHYSGKETTDAYGKENLCRVIIVAKQVFNTLTEYIQV
;
A
#
# COMPACT_ATOMS: atom_id res chain seq x y z
N SER A 1 -20.29 -3.66 -10.62
CA SER A 1 -19.14 -2.79 -10.26
C SER A 1 -18.07 -3.50 -9.44
N GLY A 2 -18.41 -4.13 -8.31
CA GLY A 2 -17.44 -4.79 -7.42
C GLY A 2 -16.53 -5.81 -8.13
N PHE A 3 -17.11 -6.76 -8.87
CA PHE A 3 -16.32 -7.73 -9.64
C PHE A 3 -15.36 -7.09 -10.65
N GLY A 4 -15.78 -6.05 -11.37
CA GLY A 4 -14.94 -5.36 -12.36
C GLY A 4 -13.73 -4.64 -11.74
N LEU A 5 -13.89 -4.04 -10.56
CA LEU A 5 -12.78 -3.41 -9.83
C LEU A 5 -11.73 -4.42 -9.34
N ASN A 6 -12.13 -5.69 -9.19
CA ASN A 6 -11.27 -6.78 -8.73
C ASN A 6 -10.74 -7.66 -9.87
N GLY A 7 -10.95 -7.27 -11.13
CA GLY A 7 -10.50 -8.06 -12.30
C GLY A 7 -11.29 -9.36 -12.54
N MET A 8 -12.47 -9.50 -11.92
CA MET A 8 -13.36 -10.67 -12.03
C MET A 8 -14.38 -10.45 -13.16
N GLY A 9 -13.88 -10.25 -14.38
CA GLY A 9 -14.72 -9.89 -15.52
C GLY A 9 -15.70 -10.98 -15.94
N LEU A 10 -15.31 -12.25 -15.86
CA LEU A 10 -16.16 -13.38 -16.25
C LEU A 10 -17.36 -13.53 -15.30
N GLU A 11 -17.12 -13.39 -14.00
CA GLU A 11 -18.15 -13.43 -12.96
C GLU A 11 -19.11 -12.24 -13.09
N ALA A 12 -18.58 -11.07 -13.45
CA ALA A 12 -19.41 -9.90 -13.75
C ALA A 12 -20.33 -10.15 -14.96
N ILE A 13 -19.82 -10.80 -16.01
CA ILE A 13 -20.61 -11.18 -17.18
C ILE A 13 -21.66 -12.22 -16.80
N GLU A 14 -21.30 -13.27 -16.07
CA GLU A 14 -22.23 -14.32 -15.65
C GLU A 14 -23.40 -13.73 -14.85
N LEU A 15 -23.11 -12.83 -13.90
CA LEU A 15 -24.14 -12.15 -13.13
C LEU A 15 -25.02 -11.26 -14.01
N TYR A 16 -24.43 -10.50 -14.93
CA TYR A 16 -25.17 -9.67 -15.88
C TYR A 16 -26.10 -10.52 -16.77
N ARG A 17 -25.62 -11.66 -17.27
CA ARG A 17 -26.41 -12.57 -18.12
C ARG A 17 -27.56 -13.25 -17.38
N LYS A 18 -27.47 -13.43 -16.05
CA LYS A 18 -28.56 -13.93 -15.21
C LYS A 18 -29.64 -12.88 -14.91
N MET A 19 -29.35 -11.59 -15.15
CA MET A 19 -30.30 -10.51 -14.88
C MET A 19 -31.42 -10.49 -15.94
N PRO A 20 -32.70 -10.45 -15.53
CA PRO A 20 -33.81 -10.26 -16.46
C PRO A 20 -33.60 -9.04 -17.35
N ASN A 21 -33.92 -9.15 -18.64
CA ASN A 21 -33.66 -8.11 -19.62
C ASN A 21 -34.35 -6.77 -19.25
N GLU A 22 -35.48 -6.84 -18.58
CA GLU A 22 -36.27 -5.68 -18.12
C GLU A 22 -35.56 -4.88 -17.02
N LEU A 23 -34.64 -5.51 -16.28
CA LEU A 23 -33.86 -4.87 -15.23
C LEU A 23 -32.50 -4.35 -15.72
N GLN A 24 -32.10 -4.74 -16.93
CA GLN A 24 -30.88 -4.23 -17.54
C GLN A 24 -31.08 -2.78 -17.98
N ASN A 25 -30.21 -1.91 -17.51
CA ASN A 25 -30.23 -0.48 -17.79
C ASN A 25 -28.82 0.03 -18.14
N GLU A 26 -28.73 1.31 -18.52
CA GLU A 26 -27.47 1.98 -18.88
C GLU A 26 -26.35 1.72 -17.85
N ILE A 27 -26.64 1.78 -16.55
CA ILE A 27 -25.65 1.58 -15.50
C ILE A 27 -25.12 0.15 -15.53
N THR A 28 -26.00 -0.85 -15.65
CA THR A 28 -25.59 -2.27 -15.70
C THR A 28 -24.73 -2.56 -16.93
N HIS A 29 -25.06 -1.98 -18.08
CA HIS A 29 -24.27 -2.08 -19.32
C HIS A 29 -22.87 -1.51 -19.15
N ILE A 30 -22.76 -0.28 -18.60
CA ILE A 30 -21.48 0.35 -18.33
C ILE A 30 -20.66 -0.50 -17.36
N CYS A 31 -21.29 -1.05 -16.31
CA CYS A 31 -20.62 -1.87 -15.32
C CYS A 31 -20.01 -3.13 -15.91
N VAL A 32 -20.74 -3.85 -16.77
CA VAL A 32 -20.24 -5.08 -17.38
C VAL A 32 -19.19 -4.80 -18.46
N LEU A 33 -19.35 -3.73 -19.26
CA LEU A 33 -18.33 -3.30 -20.22
C LEU A 33 -17.02 -2.89 -19.53
N ASN A 34 -17.11 -2.13 -18.43
CA ASN A 34 -15.94 -1.80 -17.62
C ASN A 34 -15.28 -3.05 -17.03
N ALA A 35 -16.07 -4.02 -16.54
CA ALA A 35 -15.51 -5.28 -16.04
C ALA A 35 -14.76 -6.05 -17.13
N CYS A 36 -15.29 -6.07 -18.37
CA CYS A 36 -14.60 -6.64 -19.52
C CYS A 36 -13.30 -5.89 -19.84
N SER A 37 -13.36 -4.55 -19.86
CA SER A 37 -12.21 -3.64 -20.07
C SER A 37 -11.07 -3.92 -19.09
N HIS A 38 -11.39 -4.03 -17.79
CA HIS A 38 -10.41 -4.29 -16.73
C HIS A 38 -9.84 -5.72 -16.75
N SER A 39 -10.53 -6.67 -17.40
CA SER A 39 -10.15 -8.09 -17.44
C SER A 39 -9.63 -8.53 -18.81
N GLY A 40 -9.51 -7.62 -19.78
CA GLY A 40 -9.05 -7.91 -21.13
C GLY A 40 -10.00 -8.78 -21.98
N LEU A 41 -11.30 -8.78 -21.65
CA LEU A 41 -12.33 -9.63 -22.28
C LEU A 41 -12.97 -8.93 -23.48
N LEU A 42 -12.20 -8.72 -24.54
CA LEU A 42 -12.63 -7.91 -25.71
C LEU A 42 -13.84 -8.49 -26.43
N ASP A 43 -13.82 -9.79 -26.72
CA ASP A 43 -14.88 -10.43 -27.52
C ASP A 43 -16.22 -10.39 -26.79
N GLN A 44 -16.18 -10.61 -25.47
CA GLN A 44 -17.35 -10.49 -24.60
C GLN A 44 -17.84 -9.04 -24.55
N ALA A 45 -16.94 -8.06 -24.43
CA ALA A 45 -17.29 -6.65 -24.49
C ALA A 45 -17.99 -6.28 -25.80
N ARG A 46 -17.46 -6.74 -26.95
CA ARG A 46 -18.06 -6.51 -28.27
C ARG A 46 -19.45 -7.12 -28.39
N ASN A 47 -19.62 -8.37 -27.95
CA ASN A 47 -20.91 -9.05 -27.99
C ASN A 47 -21.96 -8.30 -27.16
N ILE A 48 -21.62 -8.00 -25.90
CA ILE A 48 -22.51 -7.23 -25.02
C ILE A 48 -22.79 -5.85 -25.62
N PHE A 49 -21.75 -5.15 -26.09
CA PHE A 49 -21.91 -3.84 -26.70
C PHE A 49 -22.90 -3.89 -27.85
N ASN A 50 -22.81 -4.87 -28.76
CA ASN A 50 -23.69 -5.01 -29.93
C ASN A 50 -25.14 -5.35 -29.57
N GLU A 51 -25.38 -6.04 -28.46
CA GLU A 51 -26.72 -6.36 -27.98
C GLU A 51 -27.46 -5.16 -27.38
N ILE A 52 -26.73 -4.14 -26.91
CA ILE A 52 -27.33 -2.93 -26.34
C ILE A 52 -28.06 -2.15 -27.45
N PRO A 53 -29.38 -1.93 -27.35
CA PRO A 53 -30.15 -1.31 -28.42
C PRO A 53 -29.83 0.18 -28.60
N LEU A 54 -29.60 0.90 -27.50
CA LEU A 54 -29.29 2.33 -27.51
C LEU A 54 -27.85 2.56 -27.06
N LYS A 55 -26.99 3.00 -27.98
CA LYS A 55 -25.60 3.38 -27.69
C LYS A 55 -25.55 4.82 -27.21
N THR A 56 -25.86 5.02 -25.92
CA THR A 56 -25.71 6.35 -25.30
C THR A 56 -24.25 6.77 -25.24
N GLU A 57 -24.03 8.07 -25.03
CA GLU A 57 -22.70 8.66 -24.83
C GLU A 57 -21.86 7.84 -23.85
N LYS A 58 -22.39 7.52 -22.67
CA LYS A 58 -21.65 6.78 -21.63
C LYS A 58 -21.32 5.33 -22.03
N ILE A 59 -22.20 4.67 -22.77
CA ILE A 59 -21.98 3.29 -23.23
C ILE A 59 -20.89 3.26 -24.31
N VAL A 60 -20.91 4.22 -25.22
CA VAL A 60 -19.83 4.40 -26.21
C VAL A 60 -18.52 4.74 -25.52
N THR A 61 -18.53 5.63 -24.51
CA THR A 61 -17.36 5.94 -23.67
C THR A 61 -16.77 4.69 -23.00
N ALA A 62 -17.61 3.81 -22.42
CA ALA A 62 -17.15 2.57 -21.81
C ALA A 62 -16.52 1.60 -22.82
N MET A 63 -17.08 1.50 -24.03
CA MET A 63 -16.49 0.69 -25.11
C MET A 63 -15.19 1.30 -25.64
N THR A 64 -15.11 2.63 -25.76
CA THR A 64 -13.88 3.36 -26.10
C THR A 64 -12.78 3.11 -25.08
N ASP A 65 -13.08 3.14 -23.77
CA ASP A 65 -12.11 2.78 -22.71
C ASP A 65 -11.59 1.35 -22.89
N CYS A 66 -12.49 0.39 -23.17
CA CYS A 66 -12.13 -1.01 -23.43
C CYS A 66 -11.15 -1.15 -24.59
N LEU A 67 -11.50 -0.59 -25.77
CA LEU A 67 -10.64 -0.63 -26.96
C LEU A 67 -9.29 0.06 -26.70
N SER A 68 -9.31 1.21 -26.02
CA SER A 68 -8.11 2.01 -25.75
C SER A 68 -7.14 1.31 -24.80
N ARG A 69 -7.64 0.60 -23.78
CA ARG A 69 -6.80 -0.20 -22.87
C ARG A 69 -6.20 -1.43 -23.51
N LEU A 70 -6.85 -1.94 -24.55
CA LEU A 70 -6.38 -3.05 -25.37
C LEU A 70 -5.57 -2.60 -26.59
N PHE A 71 -5.21 -1.32 -26.64
CA PHE A 71 -4.37 -0.72 -27.69
C PHE A 71 -5.00 -0.75 -29.09
N LEU A 72 -6.31 -0.93 -29.19
CA LEU A 72 -7.08 -0.92 -30.43
C LEU A 72 -7.52 0.52 -30.80
N PHE A 73 -6.54 1.40 -30.93
CA PHE A 73 -6.82 2.84 -31.08
C PHE A 73 -7.53 3.19 -32.38
N ASP A 74 -7.20 2.53 -33.49
CA ASP A 74 -7.86 2.78 -34.77
C ASP A 74 -9.36 2.42 -34.69
N GLU A 75 -9.70 1.36 -33.96
CA GLU A 75 -11.09 0.99 -33.73
C GLU A 75 -11.79 1.97 -32.78
N ALA A 76 -11.10 2.42 -31.74
CA ALA A 76 -11.63 3.41 -30.80
C ALA A 76 -11.87 4.77 -31.49
N GLU A 77 -10.97 5.22 -32.36
CA GLU A 77 -11.16 6.43 -33.18
C GLU A 77 -12.35 6.26 -34.12
N LYS A 78 -12.44 5.12 -34.84
CA LYS A 78 -13.61 4.84 -35.70
C LYS A 78 -14.92 4.83 -34.92
N LEU A 79 -14.94 4.27 -33.71
CA LEU A 79 -16.14 4.26 -32.87
C LEU A 79 -16.57 5.69 -32.49
N ILE A 80 -15.62 6.56 -32.15
CA ILE A 80 -15.89 7.97 -31.87
C ILE A 80 -16.37 8.69 -33.14
N ASP A 81 -15.71 8.47 -34.29
CA ASP A 81 -16.07 9.09 -35.57
C ASP A 81 -17.49 8.68 -36.01
N GLU A 82 -17.86 7.40 -35.86
CA GLU A 82 -19.22 6.93 -36.14
C GLU A 82 -20.24 7.56 -35.20
N TYR A 83 -19.91 7.70 -33.91
CA TYR A 83 -20.77 8.37 -32.94
C TYR A 83 -20.94 9.86 -33.26
N GLU A 84 -19.87 10.52 -33.72
CA GLU A 84 -19.84 11.95 -34.08
C GLU A 84 -20.78 12.28 -35.25
N LYS A 85 -21.07 11.32 -36.14
CA LYS A 85 -21.98 11.53 -37.28
C LYS A 85 -23.40 11.88 -36.86
N THR A 86 -23.84 11.41 -35.70
CA THR A 86 -25.24 11.59 -35.23
C THR A 86 -25.35 12.24 -33.86
N ASN A 87 -24.26 12.31 -33.09
CA ASN A 87 -24.23 12.83 -31.72
C ASN A 87 -22.94 13.63 -31.46
N SER A 88 -22.92 14.45 -30.42
CA SER A 88 -21.69 15.13 -29.98
C SER A 88 -20.86 14.21 -29.08
N PRO A 89 -19.59 13.89 -29.41
CA PRO A 89 -18.69 13.17 -28.52
C PRO A 89 -18.43 13.94 -27.23
N SER A 90 -18.19 13.24 -26.13
CA SER A 90 -17.85 13.87 -24.86
C SER A 90 -16.34 14.04 -24.68
N PHE A 91 -15.96 14.96 -23.80
CA PHE A 91 -14.57 15.12 -23.35
C PHE A 91 -14.01 13.82 -22.75
N ILE A 92 -14.87 13.05 -22.06
CA ILE A 92 -14.48 11.81 -21.38
C ILE A 92 -14.14 10.70 -22.39
N MET A 93 -14.85 10.59 -23.52
CA MET A 93 -14.49 9.64 -24.60
C MET A 93 -13.04 9.80 -25.05
N TYR A 94 -12.65 11.03 -25.38
CA TYR A 94 -11.29 11.33 -25.80
C TYR A 94 -10.28 11.19 -24.65
N SER A 95 -10.69 11.48 -23.40
CA SER A 95 -9.86 11.24 -22.21
C SER A 95 -9.54 9.76 -22.01
N CYS A 96 -10.53 8.87 -22.23
CA CYS A 96 -10.35 7.42 -22.22
C CYS A 96 -9.36 6.98 -23.32
N LEU A 97 -9.53 7.50 -24.53
CA LEU A 97 -8.62 7.24 -25.65
C LEU A 97 -7.18 7.67 -25.35
N LEU A 98 -6.99 8.92 -24.92
CA LEU A 98 -5.67 9.47 -24.58
C LEU A 98 -5.00 8.67 -23.45
N SER A 99 -5.78 8.24 -22.45
CA SER A 99 -5.28 7.43 -21.34
C SER A 99 -4.75 6.07 -21.78
N GLY A 100 -5.40 5.42 -22.77
CA GLY A 100 -4.91 4.18 -23.37
C GLY A 100 -3.63 4.39 -24.19
N VAL A 101 -3.56 5.48 -24.97
CA VAL A 101 -2.40 5.83 -25.81
C VAL A 101 -1.13 6.03 -24.99
N ARG A 102 -1.27 6.63 -23.79
CA ARG A 102 -0.17 6.73 -22.83
C ARG A 102 0.49 5.38 -22.55
N ASN A 103 -0.30 4.31 -22.41
CA ASN A 103 0.21 2.98 -22.08
C ASN A 103 0.91 2.30 -23.29
N ASN A 104 0.61 2.69 -24.53
CA ASN A 104 1.30 2.20 -25.74
C ASN A 104 2.46 3.11 -26.18
N ARG A 105 2.74 4.19 -25.44
CA ARG A 105 3.84 5.14 -25.74
C ARG A 105 3.80 5.74 -27.16
N ASN A 106 2.62 5.84 -27.78
CA ASN A 106 2.48 6.40 -29.14
C ASN A 106 2.32 7.93 -29.09
N LYS A 107 3.47 8.62 -29.18
CA LYS A 107 3.56 10.08 -29.10
C LYS A 107 2.70 10.82 -30.11
N LYS A 108 2.82 10.48 -31.39
CA LYS A 108 2.10 11.16 -32.48
C LYS A 108 0.58 11.09 -32.29
N LEU A 109 0.09 9.92 -31.90
CA LEU A 109 -1.33 9.73 -31.64
C LEU A 109 -1.78 10.54 -30.40
N SER A 110 -0.97 10.60 -29.34
CA SER A 110 -1.31 11.39 -28.15
C SER A 110 -1.48 12.89 -28.45
N GLU A 111 -0.62 13.45 -29.31
CA GLU A 111 -0.71 14.84 -29.77
C GLU A 111 -1.93 15.06 -30.67
N LYS A 112 -2.19 14.14 -31.61
CA LYS A 112 -3.38 14.17 -32.46
C LYS A 112 -4.67 14.24 -31.62
N ILE A 113 -4.79 13.35 -30.63
CA ILE A 113 -5.95 13.30 -29.74
C ILE A 113 -6.04 14.58 -28.91
N TYR A 114 -4.95 15.03 -28.30
CA TYR A 114 -4.94 16.25 -27.50
C TYR A 114 -5.35 17.48 -28.32
N ASN A 115 -4.84 17.64 -29.55
CA ASN A 115 -5.21 18.73 -30.43
C ASN A 115 -6.69 18.67 -30.82
N ARG A 116 -7.23 17.46 -31.06
CA ARG A 116 -8.67 17.25 -31.30
C ARG A 116 -9.49 17.65 -30.07
N MET A 117 -9.09 17.24 -28.87
CA MET A 117 -9.74 17.62 -27.61
C MET A 117 -9.75 19.14 -27.42
N LYS A 118 -8.62 19.80 -27.67
CA LYS A 118 -8.50 21.26 -27.55
C LYS A 118 -9.41 21.99 -28.54
N SER A 119 -9.56 21.46 -29.75
CA SER A 119 -10.45 22.04 -30.77
C SER A 119 -11.94 21.83 -30.46
N LEU A 120 -12.31 20.65 -29.94
CA LEU A 120 -13.72 20.31 -29.67
C LEU A 120 -14.22 20.85 -28.33
N PHE A 121 -13.33 20.97 -27.34
CA PHE A 121 -13.68 21.32 -25.96
C PHE A 121 -12.84 22.49 -25.43
N PRO A 122 -12.84 23.66 -26.09
CA PRO A 122 -12.00 24.80 -25.69
C PRO A 122 -12.32 25.32 -24.28
N ASP A 123 -13.55 25.09 -23.80
CA ASP A 123 -14.01 25.51 -22.48
C ASP A 123 -13.62 24.55 -21.35
N GLU A 124 -13.25 23.29 -21.67
CA GLU A 124 -12.85 22.24 -20.72
C GLU A 124 -11.41 22.40 -20.22
N LYS A 125 -11.02 23.62 -19.82
CA LYS A 125 -9.63 23.98 -19.48
C LYS A 125 -9.02 23.10 -18.40
N GLU A 126 -9.82 22.63 -17.45
CA GLU A 126 -9.35 21.74 -16.37
C GLU A 126 -9.10 20.30 -16.86
N GLY A 127 -9.99 19.77 -17.70
CA GLY A 127 -9.76 18.50 -18.39
C GLY A 127 -8.55 18.56 -19.32
N LEU A 128 -8.41 19.65 -20.09
CA LEU A 128 -7.27 19.87 -20.98
C LEU A 128 -5.96 19.98 -20.20
N THR A 129 -5.97 20.63 -19.03
CA THR A 129 -4.82 20.66 -18.11
C THR A 129 -4.39 19.25 -17.73
N SER A 130 -5.33 18.36 -17.40
CA SER A 130 -5.05 16.95 -17.08
C SER A 130 -4.52 16.19 -18.29
N SER A 131 -5.05 16.48 -19.48
CA SER A 131 -4.62 15.89 -20.75
C SER A 131 -3.18 16.28 -21.12
N VAL A 132 -2.78 17.53 -20.85
CA VAL A 132 -1.39 17.99 -21.02
C VAL A 132 -0.43 17.15 -20.18
N ILE A 133 -0.83 16.82 -18.95
CA ILE A 133 -0.01 15.97 -18.07
C ILE A 133 0.16 14.57 -18.65
N LEU A 134 -0.92 13.97 -19.16
CA LEU A 134 -0.86 12.64 -19.78
C LEU A 134 0.10 12.63 -20.99
N VAL A 135 0.03 13.64 -21.86
CA VAL A 135 0.94 13.76 -23.02
C VAL A 135 2.38 13.98 -22.56
N SER A 136 2.63 14.88 -21.60
CA SER A 136 4.00 15.11 -21.07
C SER A 136 4.58 13.87 -20.38
N ASN A 137 3.73 13.10 -19.69
CA ASN A 137 4.15 11.85 -19.07
C ASN A 137 4.49 10.79 -20.12
N LEU A 138 3.77 10.77 -21.25
CA LEU A 138 4.10 9.91 -22.38
C LEU A 138 5.47 10.28 -22.96
N TYR A 139 5.75 11.57 -23.19
CA TYR A 139 7.07 12.02 -23.65
C TYR A 139 8.18 11.55 -22.69
N SER A 140 7.96 11.71 -21.38
CA SER A 140 8.90 11.23 -20.37
C SER A 140 9.10 9.72 -20.43
N SER A 141 8.03 8.95 -20.67
CA SER A 141 8.10 7.48 -20.75
C SER A 141 8.91 6.93 -21.93
N VAL A 142 9.22 7.77 -22.92
CA VAL A 142 10.09 7.46 -24.07
C VAL A 142 11.46 8.15 -23.97
N GLY A 143 11.79 8.74 -22.81
CA GLY A 143 13.07 9.38 -22.53
C GLY A 143 13.17 10.85 -22.99
N GLU A 144 12.10 11.43 -23.54
CA GLU A 144 12.07 12.81 -24.03
C GLU A 144 11.68 13.81 -22.91
N HIS A 145 12.44 13.84 -21.82
CA HIS A 145 12.11 14.64 -20.63
C HIS A 145 12.11 16.15 -20.89
N GLN A 146 13.02 16.64 -21.75
CA GLN A 146 13.09 18.07 -22.08
C GLN A 146 11.87 18.50 -22.91
N GLN A 147 11.51 17.74 -23.93
CA GLN A 147 10.30 17.98 -24.72
C GLN A 147 9.04 17.88 -23.86
N ALA A 148 9.01 16.96 -22.89
CA ALA A 148 7.89 16.82 -21.96
C ALA A 148 7.68 18.11 -21.16
N LYS A 149 8.78 18.68 -20.66
CA LYS A 149 8.79 19.94 -19.91
C LYS A 149 8.35 21.11 -20.79
N GLU A 150 8.86 21.22 -22.01
CA GLU A 150 8.51 22.28 -22.96
C GLU A 150 7.03 22.22 -23.38
N PHE A 151 6.54 21.03 -23.72
CA PHE A 151 5.13 20.81 -24.05
C PHE A 151 4.23 21.19 -22.86
N ARG A 152 4.57 20.73 -21.66
CA ARG A 152 3.80 21.04 -20.45
C ARG A 152 3.78 22.55 -20.18
N LEU A 153 4.94 23.21 -20.18
CA LEU A 153 5.01 24.64 -19.87
C LEU A 153 4.26 25.49 -20.91
N SER A 154 4.39 25.18 -22.20
CA SER A 154 3.73 25.93 -23.27
C SER A 154 2.20 25.79 -23.19
N GLN A 155 1.68 24.56 -23.08
CA GLN A 155 0.24 24.32 -23.07
C GLN A 155 -0.43 24.82 -21.78
N ILE A 156 0.21 24.65 -20.62
CA ILE A 156 -0.33 25.15 -19.35
C ILE A 156 -0.41 26.68 -19.33
N LYS A 157 0.61 27.36 -19.89
CA LYS A 157 0.61 28.82 -20.03
C LYS A 157 -0.55 29.28 -20.91
N GLU A 158 -0.78 28.61 -22.03
CA GLU A 158 -1.87 28.92 -22.95
C GLU A 158 -3.25 28.73 -22.31
N LEU A 159 -3.44 27.64 -21.55
CA LEU A 159 -4.70 27.37 -20.85
C LEU A 159 -4.96 28.34 -19.68
N GLY A 160 -3.92 29.02 -19.16
CA GLY A 160 -4.04 29.92 -18.02
C GLY A 160 -4.45 29.21 -16.72
N LYS A 161 -4.14 27.92 -16.60
CA LYS A 161 -4.50 27.08 -15.43
C LYS A 161 -3.23 26.63 -14.70
N LYS A 162 -3.39 26.23 -13.44
CA LYS A 162 -2.33 25.57 -12.67
C LYS A 162 -2.57 24.06 -12.68
N VAL A 163 -1.48 23.30 -12.75
CA VAL A 163 -1.54 21.84 -12.63
C VAL A 163 -1.82 21.48 -11.17
N LYS A 164 -2.84 20.64 -10.94
CA LYS A 164 -3.08 20.05 -9.61
C LYS A 164 -1.96 19.06 -9.28
N ALA A 165 -1.33 19.22 -8.12
CA ALA A 165 -0.35 18.25 -7.64
C ALA A 165 -1.03 16.93 -7.28
N GLY A 166 -0.32 15.82 -7.48
CA GLY A 166 -0.77 14.50 -7.04
C GLY A 166 -0.69 14.40 -5.52
N LEU A 167 -1.83 14.17 -4.89
CA LEU A 167 -2.00 14.09 -3.44
C LEU A 167 -2.59 12.73 -3.10
N SER A 168 -1.98 12.06 -2.11
CA SER A 168 -2.52 10.84 -1.52
C SER A 168 -2.77 11.11 -0.04
N TRP A 169 -3.91 10.68 0.50
CA TRP A 169 -4.24 10.87 1.91
C TRP A 169 -4.88 9.64 2.54
N THR A 170 -4.81 9.59 3.87
CA THR A 170 -5.18 8.46 4.69
C THR A 170 -6.10 8.93 5.80
N ASP A 171 -7.16 8.20 6.09
CA ASP A 171 -8.18 8.52 7.11
C ASP A 171 -8.25 7.48 8.25
N GLY A 172 -7.42 6.44 8.20
CA GLY A 172 -7.52 5.23 9.03
C GLY A 172 -7.18 5.36 10.52
N SER A 173 -6.82 6.54 11.03
CA SER A 173 -6.47 6.78 12.44
C SER A 173 -7.25 7.94 13.09
N GLY A 174 -8.30 8.45 12.45
CA GLY A 174 -9.11 9.57 12.95
C GLY A 174 -8.61 10.96 12.56
N GLU A 175 -7.40 11.08 12.00
CA GLU A 175 -6.88 12.31 11.39
C GLU A 175 -6.58 12.10 9.90
N ILE A 176 -6.92 13.09 9.07
CA ILE A 176 -6.60 13.08 7.64
C ILE A 176 -5.16 13.57 7.46
N VAL A 177 -4.27 12.66 7.10
CA VAL A 177 -2.87 12.98 6.77
C VAL A 177 -2.68 12.87 5.27
N ALA A 178 -2.11 13.92 4.67
CA ALA A 178 -1.95 14.02 3.22
C ALA A 178 -0.47 14.14 2.84
N PHE A 179 -0.12 13.49 1.73
CA PHE A 179 1.23 13.38 1.21
C PHE A 179 1.29 13.90 -0.22
N LEU A 180 2.23 14.79 -0.50
CA LEU A 180 2.63 15.16 -1.85
C LEU A 180 3.88 14.36 -2.26
N ALA A 181 4.08 14.18 -3.56
CA ALA A 181 5.31 13.56 -4.04
C ALA A 181 6.51 14.47 -3.71
N ASN A 182 7.55 13.91 -3.10
CA ASN A 182 8.71 14.65 -2.56
C ASN A 182 8.34 15.73 -1.52
N ASP A 183 7.27 15.51 -0.75
CA ASP A 183 6.93 16.37 0.36
C ASP A 183 7.97 16.23 1.48
N ASN A 184 8.56 17.35 1.89
CA ASN A 184 9.52 17.39 2.98
C ASN A 184 8.96 17.99 4.28
N SER A 185 7.66 18.27 4.33
CA SER A 185 7.04 18.99 5.45
C SER A 185 6.62 18.09 6.61
N HIS A 186 6.58 16.77 6.41
CA HIS A 186 6.10 15.83 7.42
C HIS A 186 7.12 15.65 8.56
N PRO A 187 6.73 15.78 9.85
CA PRO A 187 7.66 15.65 10.98
C PRO A 187 8.39 14.29 11.05
N GLN A 188 7.70 13.19 10.68
CA GLN A 188 8.24 11.83 10.65
C GLN A 188 8.80 11.40 9.29
N LEU A 189 9.20 12.35 8.42
CA LEU A 189 9.59 12.02 7.04
C LEU A 189 10.73 11.00 6.95
N ALA A 190 11.72 11.07 7.85
CA ALA A 190 12.83 10.12 7.88
C ALA A 190 12.32 8.69 8.13
N GLU A 191 11.48 8.50 9.15
CA GLU A 191 10.87 7.20 9.47
C GLU A 191 10.04 6.67 8.29
N ILE A 192 9.28 7.55 7.62
CA ILE A 192 8.50 7.19 6.42
C ILE A 192 9.39 6.69 5.29
N HIS A 193 10.51 7.36 5.02
CA HIS A 193 11.45 6.90 4.00
C HIS A 193 12.12 5.58 4.37
N ASP A 194 12.50 5.39 5.63
CA ASP A 194 13.07 4.14 6.11
C ASP A 194 12.08 2.98 5.95
N GLU A 195 10.80 3.21 6.25
CA GLU A 195 9.74 2.23 6.05
C GLU A 195 9.48 1.92 4.56
N VAL A 196 9.54 2.93 3.68
CA VAL A 196 9.50 2.71 2.22
C VAL A 196 10.68 1.83 1.77
N ASN A 197 11.89 2.09 2.28
CA ASN A 197 13.09 1.31 1.94
C ASN A 197 12.99 -0.14 2.44
N ARG A 198 12.47 -0.34 3.65
CA ARG A 198 12.20 -1.67 4.21
C ARG A 198 11.20 -2.45 3.36
N MET A 199 10.03 -1.87 3.09
CA MET A 199 9.01 -2.49 2.24
C MET A 199 9.54 -2.79 0.83
N THR A 200 10.32 -1.87 0.24
CA THR A 200 10.93 -2.05 -1.08
C THR A 200 11.84 -3.28 -1.09
N SER A 201 12.68 -3.43 -0.06
CA SER A 201 13.57 -4.59 0.09
C SER A 201 12.80 -5.91 0.20
N GLU A 202 11.59 -5.91 0.77
CA GLU A 202 10.74 -7.10 0.86
C GLU A 202 10.11 -7.45 -0.49
N VAL A 203 9.54 -6.48 -1.20
CA VAL A 203 8.88 -6.76 -2.47
C VAL A 203 9.86 -7.10 -3.59
N ILE A 204 11.12 -6.62 -3.53
CA ILE A 204 12.19 -7.05 -4.45
C ILE A 204 12.40 -8.57 -4.35
N LYS A 205 12.35 -9.15 -3.15
CA LYS A 205 12.44 -10.61 -2.95
C LYS A 205 11.27 -11.37 -3.58
N LEU A 206 10.16 -10.69 -3.86
CA LEU A 206 8.98 -11.23 -4.55
C LEU A 206 9.00 -10.97 -6.08
N GLY A 207 10.09 -10.42 -6.60
CA GLY A 207 10.26 -10.13 -8.02
C GLY A 207 9.84 -8.73 -8.44
N TYR A 208 9.61 -7.80 -7.50
CA TYR A 208 9.39 -6.40 -7.83
C TYR A 208 10.60 -5.84 -8.60
N LYS A 209 10.33 -5.13 -9.69
CA LYS A 209 11.30 -4.36 -10.46
C LYS A 209 10.71 -2.99 -10.75
N CYS A 210 11.49 -1.94 -10.50
CA CYS A 210 11.05 -0.59 -10.84
C CYS A 210 10.80 -0.45 -12.34
N ASP A 211 9.67 0.17 -12.67
CA ASP A 211 9.33 0.54 -14.04
C ASP A 211 9.70 2.01 -14.25
N SER A 212 10.87 2.22 -14.85
CA SER A 212 11.42 3.55 -15.15
C SER A 212 10.50 4.42 -16.01
N SER A 213 9.54 3.82 -16.73
CA SER A 213 8.58 4.59 -17.54
C SER A 213 7.59 5.41 -16.72
N TRP A 214 7.52 5.18 -15.40
CA TRP A 214 6.75 5.99 -14.46
C TRP A 214 7.55 7.13 -13.83
N VAL A 215 8.84 7.28 -14.19
CA VAL A 215 9.63 8.45 -13.81
C VAL A 215 9.33 9.58 -14.80
N THR A 216 8.48 10.53 -14.37
CA THR A 216 7.98 11.61 -15.24
C THR A 216 8.86 12.87 -15.23
N ARG A 217 10.12 12.74 -14.83
CA ARG A 217 11.09 13.84 -14.77
C ARG A 217 12.49 13.31 -15.00
N GLU A 218 13.39 14.21 -15.35
CA GLU A 218 14.81 13.90 -15.34
C GLU A 218 15.29 13.70 -13.89
N LEU A 219 16.12 12.68 -13.69
CA LEU A 219 16.75 12.38 -12.41
C LEU A 219 18.03 13.19 -12.28
N ARG A 220 18.32 13.65 -11.06
CA ARG A 220 19.63 14.23 -10.75
C ARG A 220 20.68 13.12 -10.67
N GLU A 221 21.95 13.48 -10.76
CA GLU A 221 23.06 12.51 -10.76
C GLU A 221 23.06 11.61 -9.51
N GLU A 222 22.62 12.15 -8.37
CA GLU A 222 22.51 11.43 -7.10
C GLU A 222 21.25 10.58 -6.94
N GLU A 223 20.26 10.69 -7.84
CA GLU A 223 18.97 10.01 -7.71
C GLU A 223 18.91 8.71 -8.52
N THR A 224 18.39 7.65 -7.90
CA THR A 224 18.10 6.39 -8.58
C THR A 224 16.63 6.36 -9.02
N ILE A 225 16.28 5.47 -9.94
CA ILE A 225 14.88 5.20 -10.31
C ILE A 225 14.09 4.78 -9.07
N GLU A 226 14.69 3.93 -8.23
CA GLU A 226 14.10 3.46 -6.97
C GLU A 226 13.81 4.61 -6.01
N SER A 227 14.76 5.54 -5.82
CA SER A 227 14.57 6.68 -4.91
C SER A 227 13.50 7.63 -5.43
N ALA A 228 13.44 7.87 -6.74
CA ALA A 228 12.43 8.73 -7.35
C ALA A 228 11.01 8.15 -7.23
N LEU A 229 10.84 6.85 -7.49
CA LEU A 229 9.55 6.17 -7.37
C LEU A 229 9.16 5.94 -5.90
N GLY A 230 10.15 5.76 -5.02
CA GLY A 230 10.00 5.69 -3.57
C GLY A 230 9.37 6.96 -2.98
N GLY A 231 9.65 8.12 -3.57
CA GLY A 231 9.08 9.42 -3.19
C GLY A 231 7.64 9.67 -3.66
N HIS A 232 6.98 8.71 -4.30
CA HIS A 232 5.58 8.85 -4.71
C HIS A 232 4.64 8.89 -3.49
N SER A 233 3.66 9.80 -3.52
CA SER A 233 2.78 10.02 -2.38
C SER A 233 1.98 8.79 -1.94
N GLU A 234 1.67 7.86 -2.85
CA GLU A 234 1.03 6.59 -2.51
C GLU A 234 1.90 5.74 -1.58
N ARG A 235 3.22 5.69 -1.85
CA ARG A 235 4.16 4.90 -1.06
C ARG A 235 4.42 5.54 0.29
N LEU A 236 4.53 6.87 0.33
CA LEU A 236 4.65 7.63 1.57
C LEU A 236 3.40 7.42 2.45
N ALA A 237 2.21 7.53 1.86
CA ALA A 237 0.95 7.27 2.56
C ALA A 237 0.85 5.83 3.08
N LEU A 238 1.30 4.85 2.29
CA LEU A 238 1.32 3.44 2.67
C LEU A 238 2.30 3.19 3.82
N ALA A 239 3.53 3.71 3.73
CA ALA A 239 4.54 3.61 4.78
C ALA A 239 4.07 4.27 6.08
N PHE A 240 3.49 5.48 5.98
CA PHE A 240 2.94 6.16 7.15
C PHE A 240 1.87 5.33 7.85
N ASN A 241 0.97 4.67 7.09
CA ASN A 241 -0.01 3.77 7.70
C ASN A 241 0.66 2.64 8.49
N PHE A 242 1.75 2.06 7.99
CA PHE A 242 2.45 1.01 8.71
C PHE A 242 3.23 1.51 9.92
N ILE A 243 3.71 2.76 9.90
CA ILE A 243 4.34 3.38 11.07
C ILE A 243 3.32 3.62 12.18
N GLN A 244 2.17 4.21 11.83
CA GLN A 244 1.10 4.50 12.80
C GLN A 244 0.42 3.21 13.28
N ARG A 245 0.22 2.27 12.36
CA ARG A 245 -0.46 1.00 12.55
C ARG A 245 0.38 -0.10 11.93
N PRO A 246 1.36 -0.67 12.67
CA PRO A 246 2.17 -1.80 12.21
C PRO A 246 1.32 -2.94 11.64
N VAL A 247 0.11 -3.08 12.21
CA VAL A 247 -0.96 -3.97 11.79
C VAL A 247 -2.23 -3.19 11.55
N PRO A 248 -2.52 -2.83 10.30
CA PRO A 248 -3.81 -2.27 9.95
C PRO A 248 -4.78 -3.38 9.53
N ASP A 249 -5.98 -3.42 10.13
CA ASP A 249 -7.10 -4.24 9.63
C ASP A 249 -7.37 -3.96 8.15
N PHE A 250 -7.34 -2.67 7.81
CA PHE A 250 -7.46 -2.15 6.46
C PHE A 250 -6.68 -0.84 6.32
N ILE A 251 -6.06 -0.68 5.16
CA ILE A 251 -5.44 0.58 4.74
C ILE A 251 -6.27 1.17 3.61
N GLN A 252 -6.87 2.33 3.87
CA GLN A 252 -7.47 3.15 2.84
C GLN A 252 -6.51 4.29 2.49
N ILE A 253 -6.10 4.33 1.23
CA ILE A 253 -5.38 5.47 0.66
C ILE A 253 -6.21 6.01 -0.49
N THR A 254 -6.61 7.26 -0.37
CA THR A 254 -7.32 7.95 -1.46
C THR A 254 -6.34 8.83 -2.20
N LYS A 255 -6.40 8.82 -3.54
CA LYS A 255 -5.58 9.67 -4.40
C LYS A 255 -6.48 10.50 -5.31
N ASN A 256 -6.14 11.78 -5.48
CA ASN A 256 -6.87 12.69 -6.37
C ASN A 256 -6.61 12.43 -7.87
N LEU A 257 -5.59 11.65 -8.21
CA LEU A 257 -5.20 11.24 -9.55
C LEU A 257 -5.18 9.71 -9.63
N ARG A 258 -5.14 9.17 -10.85
CA ARG A 258 -4.94 7.73 -11.05
C ARG A 258 -3.60 7.28 -10.45
N ILE A 259 -3.61 6.16 -9.73
CA ILE A 259 -2.40 5.53 -9.20
C ILE A 259 -1.41 5.21 -10.32
N CYS A 260 -0.13 5.44 -10.04
CA CYS A 260 0.94 5.09 -10.97
C CYS A 260 1.03 3.56 -11.15
N GLY A 261 1.32 3.05 -12.35
CA GLY A 261 1.32 1.60 -12.61
C GLY A 261 2.38 0.85 -11.81
N ASP A 262 3.55 1.46 -11.63
CA ASP A 262 4.56 0.95 -10.71
C ASP A 262 4.02 0.88 -9.26
N CYS A 263 3.45 1.97 -8.76
CA CYS A 263 2.86 2.06 -7.41
C CYS A 263 1.78 1.01 -7.20
N HIS A 264 0.97 0.74 -8.22
CA HIS A 264 -0.06 -0.29 -8.19
C HIS A 264 0.55 -1.69 -8.04
N GLU A 265 1.56 -2.04 -8.86
CA GLU A 265 2.23 -3.34 -8.74
C GLU A 265 3.02 -3.47 -7.43
N TYR A 266 3.67 -2.39 -7.00
CA TYR A 266 4.34 -2.30 -5.71
C TYR A 266 3.37 -2.59 -4.56
N THR A 267 2.24 -1.88 -4.48
CA THR A 267 1.23 -2.08 -3.42
C THR A 267 0.64 -3.49 -3.44
N LYS A 268 0.42 -4.07 -4.63
CA LYS A 268 -0.02 -5.46 -4.77
C LYS A 268 1.00 -6.44 -4.18
N LEU A 269 2.30 -6.23 -4.44
CA LEU A 269 3.36 -7.06 -3.89
C LEU A 269 3.53 -6.86 -2.39
N VAL A 270 3.39 -5.63 -1.86
CA VAL A 270 3.37 -5.38 -0.41
C VAL A 270 2.24 -6.17 0.26
N ALA A 271 1.03 -6.12 -0.31
CA ALA A 271 -0.11 -6.90 0.20
C ALA A 271 0.17 -8.41 0.16
N LYS A 272 0.77 -8.91 -0.95
CA LYS A 272 1.13 -10.31 -1.13
C LYS A 272 2.22 -10.78 -0.16
N ALA A 273 3.23 -9.95 0.10
CA ALA A 273 4.34 -10.27 1.00
C ALA A 273 3.83 -10.67 2.38
N ARG A 274 2.88 -9.89 2.91
CA ARG A 274 2.28 -10.13 4.22
C ARG A 274 1.45 -11.43 4.25
N GLN A 275 0.62 -11.67 3.23
CA GLN A 275 -0.15 -12.92 3.13
C GLN A 275 0.74 -14.18 2.99
N GLN A 276 1.87 -14.08 2.28
CA GLN A 276 2.77 -15.21 2.09
C GLN A 276 3.47 -15.66 3.37
N VAL A 277 3.81 -14.72 4.26
CA VAL A 277 4.40 -15.06 5.57
C VAL A 277 3.42 -15.96 6.34
N GLN A 278 2.17 -15.55 6.43
CA GLN A 278 1.13 -16.32 7.11
C GLN A 278 0.86 -17.67 6.45
N LYS A 279 0.84 -17.71 5.11
CA LYS A 279 0.61 -18.95 4.37
C LYS A 279 1.76 -19.96 4.54
N ARG A 280 3.02 -19.51 4.41
CA ARG A 280 4.19 -20.40 4.61
C ARG A 280 4.20 -20.99 6.01
N MET A 281 3.80 -20.20 7.00
CA MET A 281 3.70 -20.63 8.38
C MET A 281 2.56 -21.65 8.57
N LEU A 282 1.39 -21.40 7.96
CA LEU A 282 0.30 -22.36 7.93
C LEU A 282 0.72 -23.70 7.31
N ASP A 283 1.43 -23.63 6.16
CA ASP A 283 1.91 -24.81 5.44
C ASP A 283 2.92 -25.58 6.31
N TYR A 284 3.88 -24.90 6.94
CA TYR A 284 4.82 -25.51 7.88
C TYR A 284 4.10 -26.22 9.04
N LEU A 285 3.17 -25.54 9.73
CA LEU A 285 2.43 -26.13 10.85
C LEU A 285 1.60 -27.34 10.41
N LYS A 286 0.95 -27.28 9.25
CA LYS A 286 0.19 -28.40 8.66
C LYS A 286 1.10 -29.59 8.32
N GLU A 287 2.29 -29.33 7.77
CA GLU A 287 3.27 -30.35 7.40
C GLU A 287 3.88 -31.03 8.62
N THR A 288 4.31 -30.25 9.62
CA THR A 288 4.97 -30.79 10.80
C THR A 288 3.99 -31.42 11.79
N LYS A 289 2.70 -31.06 11.74
CA LYS A 289 1.66 -31.48 12.71
C LYS A 289 2.11 -31.26 14.16
N ASP A 290 2.94 -30.25 14.36
CA ASP A 290 3.81 -30.20 15.53
C ASP A 290 3.07 -29.56 16.72
N VAL A 291 2.58 -30.41 17.61
CA VAL A 291 2.02 -29.99 18.91
C VAL A 291 3.10 -29.30 19.75
N GLU A 292 4.38 -29.63 19.53
CA GLU A 292 5.51 -29.05 20.26
C GLU A 292 5.88 -27.65 19.75
N TYR A 293 5.43 -27.23 18.56
CA TYR A 293 5.70 -25.88 18.05
C TYR A 293 5.23 -24.80 19.05
N PHE A 294 3.98 -24.90 19.50
CA PHE A 294 3.43 -23.93 20.42
C PHE A 294 3.96 -24.10 21.84
N THR A 295 4.30 -25.33 22.27
CA THR A 295 4.98 -25.57 23.56
C THR A 295 6.39 -24.97 23.55
N SER A 296 7.11 -25.09 22.43
CA SER A 296 8.42 -24.49 22.21
C SER A 296 8.31 -22.97 22.19
N LEU A 297 7.28 -22.42 21.54
CA LEU A 297 7.03 -20.98 21.51
C LEU A 297 6.71 -20.44 22.91
N ALA A 298 5.85 -21.12 23.67
CA ALA A 298 5.55 -20.77 25.06
C ALA A 298 6.80 -20.86 25.95
N THR A 299 7.62 -21.90 25.78
CA THR A 299 8.89 -22.07 26.52
C THR A 299 9.89 -20.96 26.17
N LEU A 300 9.94 -20.58 24.89
CA LEU A 300 10.80 -19.51 24.41
C LEU A 300 10.38 -18.16 25.00
N MET A 301 9.08 -17.85 25.01
CA MET A 301 8.52 -16.65 25.63
C MET A 301 8.77 -16.62 27.15
N ALA A 302 8.65 -17.76 27.82
CA ALA A 302 8.93 -17.87 29.26
C ALA A 302 10.41 -17.65 29.62
N ASN A 303 11.32 -17.84 28.67
CA ASN A 303 12.76 -17.62 28.85
C ASN A 303 13.23 -16.23 28.40
N CYS A 304 12.35 -15.42 27.79
CA CYS A 304 12.67 -14.06 27.42
C CYS A 304 13.04 -13.24 28.65
N SER A 305 14.12 -12.48 28.57
CA SER A 305 14.52 -11.67 29.73
C SER A 305 13.51 -10.54 29.95
N VAL A 306 13.21 -10.26 31.22
CA VAL A 306 12.46 -9.08 31.61
C VAL A 306 13.43 -8.01 32.10
N PHE A 307 12.96 -6.78 32.11
CA PHE A 307 13.76 -5.69 32.63
C PHE A 307 13.97 -5.85 34.13
N ASP A 308 15.23 -5.90 34.59
CA ASP A 308 15.55 -6.24 35.98
C ASP A 308 16.31 -5.11 36.68
N LEU A 309 15.69 -4.46 37.67
CA LEU A 309 16.27 -3.31 38.38
C LEU A 309 17.57 -3.69 39.11
N ASP A 310 17.64 -4.89 39.70
CA ASP A 310 18.82 -5.35 40.41
C ASP A 310 20.01 -5.60 39.47
N THR A 311 19.77 -6.11 38.27
CA THR A 311 20.78 -6.27 37.22
C THR A 311 21.24 -4.91 36.71
N PHE A 312 20.32 -3.95 36.52
CA PHE A 312 20.66 -2.58 36.18
C PHE A 312 21.59 -1.95 37.25
N GLU A 313 21.19 -2.00 38.52
CA GLU A 313 21.99 -1.43 39.61
C GLU A 313 23.36 -2.10 39.75
N ARG A 314 23.42 -3.43 39.61
CA ARG A 314 24.68 -4.18 39.67
C ARG A 314 25.62 -3.77 38.54
N CYS A 315 25.11 -3.57 37.33
CA CYS A 315 25.94 -3.17 36.20
C CYS A 315 26.45 -1.73 36.36
N ILE A 316 25.62 -0.80 36.87
CA ILE A 316 26.07 0.56 37.21
C ILE A 316 27.16 0.51 38.29
N LYS A 317 26.96 -0.24 39.38
CA LYS A 317 27.95 -0.35 40.47
C LYS A 317 29.27 -0.96 39.97
N ALA A 318 29.21 -1.96 39.09
CA ALA A 318 30.41 -2.57 38.50
C ALA A 318 31.20 -1.59 37.63
N GLU A 319 30.51 -0.76 36.83
CA GLU A 319 31.13 0.29 36.02
C GLU A 319 31.77 1.38 36.90
N VAL A 320 31.09 1.83 37.95
CA VAL A 320 31.63 2.82 38.91
C VAL A 320 32.89 2.30 39.62
N LEU A 321 32.97 1.00 39.88
CA LEU A 321 34.13 0.35 40.49
C LEU A 321 35.27 0.06 39.50
N GLY A 322 35.12 0.40 38.21
CA GLY A 322 36.11 0.12 37.17
C GLY A 322 36.20 -1.37 36.81
N VAL A 323 35.23 -2.18 37.21
CA VAL A 323 35.14 -3.62 36.94
C VAL A 323 34.15 -3.85 35.80
N GLY A 324 34.49 -3.37 34.60
CA GLY A 324 33.64 -3.51 33.41
C GLY A 324 33.96 -2.49 32.30
N SER A 325 33.48 -2.73 31.08
CA SER A 325 33.49 -1.71 30.02
C SER A 325 32.38 -0.68 30.26
N LYS A 326 32.54 0.55 29.74
CA LYS A 326 31.53 1.63 29.81
C LYS A 326 30.16 1.27 29.20
N GLU A 327 30.06 0.16 28.48
CA GLU A 327 28.86 -0.29 27.77
C GLU A 327 28.07 -1.37 28.53
N MET A 328 28.60 -1.89 29.66
CA MET A 328 28.02 -3.03 30.37
C MET A 328 26.64 -2.78 31.01
N ALA A 329 26.32 -1.53 31.39
CA ALA A 329 25.05 -1.20 32.05
C ALA A 329 23.83 -1.17 31.12
N GLY A 330 24.04 -0.85 29.84
CA GLY A 330 22.99 -0.85 28.82
C GLY A 330 22.85 -2.18 28.06
N GLU A 331 23.92 -2.95 27.90
CA GLU A 331 23.88 -4.19 27.09
C GLU A 331 23.33 -5.41 27.83
N LYS A 332 23.51 -5.51 29.15
CA LYS A 332 23.15 -6.74 29.89
C LYS A 332 21.69 -6.82 30.33
N ASN A 333 21.05 -5.67 30.53
CA ASN A 333 19.64 -5.63 30.91
C ASN A 333 18.77 -5.63 29.65
N LEU A 334 17.80 -6.54 29.58
CA LEU A 334 16.97 -6.74 28.40
C LEU A 334 17.82 -6.93 27.11
N HIS A 335 18.88 -7.72 27.24
CA HIS A 335 19.91 -7.93 26.19
C HIS A 335 19.35 -8.59 24.93
N ASP A 336 18.24 -9.33 25.07
CA ASP A 336 17.49 -10.00 24.02
C ASP A 336 16.30 -9.16 23.51
N ALA A 337 16.25 -7.85 23.77
CA ALA A 337 15.13 -6.97 23.38
C ALA A 337 14.72 -7.11 21.91
N ASP A 338 15.68 -7.08 20.97
CA ASP A 338 15.39 -7.19 19.54
C ASP A 338 14.80 -8.55 19.17
N PHE A 339 15.27 -9.61 19.85
CA PHE A 339 14.73 -10.95 19.71
C PHE A 339 13.31 -11.03 20.27
N ILE A 340 13.07 -10.48 21.46
CA ILE A 340 11.74 -10.43 22.09
C ILE A 340 10.76 -9.69 21.18
N ILE A 341 11.14 -8.52 20.66
CA ILE A 341 10.32 -7.76 19.70
C ILE A 341 10.00 -8.62 18.49
N SER A 342 11.01 -9.30 17.92
CA SER A 342 10.83 -10.17 16.76
C SER A 342 9.93 -11.37 17.05
N LEU A 343 10.05 -11.98 18.24
CA LEU A 343 9.26 -13.12 18.70
C LEU A 343 7.81 -12.73 18.91
N PHE A 344 7.54 -11.65 19.65
CA PHE A 344 6.18 -11.16 19.85
C PHE A 344 5.58 -10.63 18.54
N ARG A 345 6.38 -10.02 17.65
CA ARG A 345 5.93 -9.66 16.30
C ARG A 345 5.55 -10.88 15.48
N PHE A 346 6.32 -11.96 15.57
CA PHE A 346 6.00 -13.22 14.95
C PHE A 346 4.71 -13.83 15.53
N CYS A 347 4.54 -13.82 16.85
CA CYS A 347 3.32 -14.25 17.53
C CYS A 347 2.11 -13.41 17.12
N GLN A 348 2.30 -12.11 16.95
CA GLN A 348 1.29 -11.18 16.46
C GLN A 348 0.87 -11.58 15.04
N LEU A 349 1.82 -11.70 14.11
CA LEU A 349 1.60 -12.07 12.71
C LEU A 349 0.82 -13.37 12.50
N LEU A 350 0.86 -14.31 13.46
CA LEU A 350 0.03 -15.52 13.48
C LEU A 350 -1.48 -15.18 13.58
N CYS A 351 -1.81 -14.11 14.29
CA CYS A 351 -3.19 -13.71 14.58
C CYS A 351 -3.67 -12.53 13.73
N GLU A 352 -2.74 -11.78 13.14
CA GLU A 352 -3.06 -10.63 12.28
C GLU A 352 -3.90 -11.04 11.05
N GLY A 353 -4.99 -10.31 10.81
CA GLY A 353 -5.74 -10.41 9.56
C GLY A 353 -6.65 -11.63 9.40
N HIS A 354 -7.57 -11.52 8.45
CA HIS A 354 -8.64 -12.49 8.17
C HIS A 354 -8.15 -13.77 7.47
N ASN A 355 -7.04 -14.38 7.90
CA ASN A 355 -6.65 -15.71 7.43
C ASN A 355 -7.51 -16.76 8.14
N LEU A 356 -8.74 -16.90 7.67
CA LEU A 356 -9.74 -17.80 8.24
C LEU A 356 -9.25 -19.27 8.25
N GLU A 357 -8.41 -19.67 7.30
CA GLU A 357 -7.80 -21.00 7.31
C GLU A 357 -6.81 -21.19 8.46
N PHE A 358 -5.97 -20.19 8.74
CA PHE A 358 -5.04 -20.22 9.86
C PHE A 358 -5.78 -20.19 11.20
N GLN A 359 -6.77 -19.31 11.33
CA GLN A 359 -7.61 -19.23 12.53
C GLN A 359 -8.40 -20.52 12.77
N ASN A 360 -8.97 -21.12 11.72
CA ASN A 360 -9.62 -22.42 11.81
C ASN A 360 -8.62 -23.52 12.15
N TYR A 361 -7.41 -23.50 11.58
CA TYR A 361 -6.35 -24.44 11.94
C TYR A 361 -6.02 -24.36 13.43
N LEU A 362 -5.86 -23.16 13.99
CA LEU A 362 -5.66 -22.93 15.43
C LEU A 362 -6.80 -23.47 16.29
N ARG A 363 -8.06 -23.20 15.90
CA ARG A 363 -9.27 -23.63 16.64
C ARG A 363 -9.49 -25.15 16.62
N LEU A 364 -9.04 -25.82 15.56
CA LEU A 364 -9.25 -27.25 15.33
C LEU A 364 -8.09 -28.14 15.82
N GLN A 365 -6.99 -27.56 16.34
CA GLN A 365 -5.93 -28.35 16.95
C GLN A 365 -6.46 -29.07 18.20
N ILE A 366 -6.21 -30.39 18.28
CA ILE A 366 -6.54 -31.21 19.44
C ILE A 366 -5.70 -30.71 20.62
N GLY A 367 -6.34 -30.29 21.72
CA GLY A 367 -5.65 -29.71 22.89
C GLY A 367 -5.69 -28.18 22.92
N SER A 368 -6.91 -27.61 22.90
CA SER A 368 -7.27 -26.19 23.02
C SER A 368 -6.53 -25.40 24.12
N SER A 369 -5.85 -26.05 25.06
CA SER A 369 -4.95 -25.42 26.04
C SER A 369 -3.77 -24.70 25.40
N THR A 370 -3.37 -25.06 24.18
CA THR A 370 -2.07 -24.66 23.64
C THR A 370 -2.05 -23.22 23.09
N ASN A 371 -3.11 -22.75 22.42
CA ASN A 371 -3.26 -21.32 22.09
C ASN A 371 -3.51 -20.47 23.35
N VAL A 372 -4.27 -21.03 24.30
CA VAL A 372 -4.49 -20.41 25.62
C VAL A 372 -3.14 -20.22 26.33
N ASN A 373 -2.21 -21.18 26.22
CA ASN A 373 -0.88 -21.06 26.81
C ASN A 373 -0.05 -19.91 26.20
N ILE A 374 -0.15 -19.64 24.90
CA ILE A 374 0.58 -18.51 24.28
C ILE A 374 -0.02 -17.17 24.71
N ILE A 375 -1.34 -17.08 24.81
CA ILE A 375 -2.01 -15.89 25.35
C ILE A 375 -1.60 -15.69 26.81
N ILE A 376 -1.62 -16.75 27.62
CA ILE A 376 -1.17 -16.71 29.02
C ILE A 376 0.29 -16.26 29.10
N CYS A 377 1.21 -16.86 28.33
CA CYS A 377 2.62 -16.43 28.30
C CYS A 377 2.78 -14.97 27.86
N THR A 378 1.95 -14.49 26.92
CA THR A 378 1.96 -13.08 26.49
C THR A 378 1.49 -12.15 27.61
N VAL A 379 0.42 -12.53 28.32
CA VAL A 379 -0.11 -11.79 29.46
C VAL A 379 0.88 -11.79 30.62
N ASP A 380 1.44 -12.95 30.96
CA ASP A 380 2.43 -13.09 32.04
C ASP A 380 3.67 -12.24 31.77
N TYR A 381 4.15 -12.22 30.53
CA TYR A 381 5.27 -11.36 30.13
C TYR A 381 4.91 -9.87 30.20
N LEU A 382 3.68 -9.49 29.80
CA LEU A 382 3.20 -8.11 29.91
C LEU A 382 3.12 -7.65 31.37
N LEU A 383 2.58 -8.49 32.25
CA LEU A 383 2.50 -8.23 33.69
C LEU A 383 3.89 -8.10 34.31
N SER A 384 4.80 -9.02 33.98
CA SER A 384 6.19 -8.95 34.45
C SER A 384 6.88 -7.67 33.97
N SER A 385 6.67 -7.28 32.70
CA SER A 385 7.18 -6.01 32.16
C SER A 385 6.60 -4.79 32.85
N GLN A 386 5.32 -4.84 33.23
CA GLN A 386 4.65 -3.77 33.98
C GLN A 386 5.24 -3.62 35.38
N GLU A 387 5.45 -4.73 36.11
CA GLU A 387 6.08 -4.72 37.43
C GLU A 387 7.48 -4.11 37.36
N SER A 388 8.31 -4.55 36.42
CA SER A 388 9.64 -4.00 36.18
C SER A 388 9.66 -2.50 35.88
N LEU A 389 8.69 -2.02 35.09
CA LEU A 389 8.53 -0.59 34.79
C LEU A 389 8.15 0.21 36.04
N MET A 390 7.30 -0.35 36.91
CA MET A 390 6.90 0.28 38.17
C MET A 390 8.05 0.36 39.17
N ASP A 391 8.85 -0.69 39.28
CA ASP A 391 10.05 -0.69 40.15
C ASP A 391 11.03 0.41 39.73
N PHE A 392 11.25 0.56 38.43
CA PHE A 392 12.12 1.60 37.89
C PHE A 392 11.54 3.00 38.07
N TYR A 393 10.22 3.16 37.88
CA TYR A 393 9.53 4.41 38.16
C TYR A 393 9.76 4.85 39.61
N TRP A 394 9.59 3.95 40.58
CA TRP A 394 9.85 4.25 41.99
C TRP A 394 11.33 4.51 42.28
N HIS A 395 12.24 3.79 41.64
CA HIS A 395 13.68 4.02 41.78
C HIS A 395 14.09 5.44 41.33
N TYR A 396 13.46 5.98 40.28
CA TYR A 396 13.74 7.33 39.78
C TYR A 396 12.82 8.41 40.34
N SER A 397 11.67 8.08 40.95
CA SER A 397 10.74 9.08 41.47
C SER A 397 11.33 9.95 42.58
N GLY A 398 12.35 9.44 43.28
CA GLY A 398 13.10 10.17 44.31
C GLY A 398 14.35 10.91 43.81
N LYS A 399 14.68 10.85 42.51
CA LYS A 399 15.89 11.45 41.92
C LYS A 399 15.54 12.72 41.15
N GLU A 400 16.40 13.73 41.24
CA GLU A 400 16.21 14.99 40.48
C GLU A 400 16.37 14.83 38.97
N THR A 401 17.18 13.85 38.52
CA THR A 401 17.39 13.56 37.09
C THR A 401 17.57 12.07 36.83
N THR A 402 17.03 11.59 35.70
CA THR A 402 17.33 10.26 35.16
C THR A 402 18.64 10.32 34.37
N ASP A 403 19.60 9.47 34.73
CA ASP A 403 20.86 9.33 33.99
C ASP A 403 20.64 8.75 32.58
N ALA A 404 21.66 8.87 31.72
CA ALA A 404 21.57 8.47 30.31
C ALA A 404 21.27 6.97 30.14
N TYR A 405 21.88 6.11 30.97
CA TYR A 405 21.64 4.67 30.93
C TYR A 405 20.21 4.34 31.35
N GLY A 406 19.67 5.04 32.35
CA GLY A 406 18.29 4.86 32.76
C GLY A 406 17.27 5.29 31.69
N LYS A 407 17.57 6.35 30.93
CA LYS A 407 16.75 6.76 29.79
C LYS A 407 16.76 5.73 28.67
N GLU A 408 17.94 5.23 28.29
CA GLU A 408 18.07 4.24 27.22
C GLU A 408 17.33 2.95 27.55
N ASN A 409 17.53 2.44 28.76
CA ASN A 409 16.86 1.24 29.24
C ASN A 409 15.33 1.43 29.30
N LEU A 410 14.83 2.56 29.84
CA LEU A 410 13.40 2.86 29.83
C LEU A 410 12.80 2.88 28.42
N CYS A 411 13.47 3.55 27.48
CA CYS A 411 13.04 3.56 26.08
C CYS A 411 12.95 2.13 25.50
N ARG A 412 13.95 1.29 25.77
CA ARG A 412 13.99 -0.10 25.30
C ARG A 412 12.83 -0.92 25.87
N VAL A 413 12.55 -0.81 27.16
CA VAL A 413 11.43 -1.50 27.81
C VAL A 413 10.09 -1.04 27.25
N ILE A 414 9.92 0.27 27.03
CA ILE A 414 8.68 0.82 26.45
C ILE A 414 8.46 0.27 25.03
N ILE A 415 9.51 0.14 24.21
CA ILE A 415 9.41 -0.43 22.87
C ILE A 415 8.98 -1.91 22.94
N VAL A 416 9.61 -2.70 23.83
CA VAL A 416 9.23 -4.11 24.03
C VAL A 416 7.79 -4.23 24.53
N ALA A 417 7.41 -3.47 25.56
CA ALA A 417 6.05 -3.47 26.12
C ALA A 417 5.00 -3.08 25.08
N LYS A 418 5.29 -2.09 24.23
CA LYS A 418 4.42 -1.71 23.10
C LYS A 418 4.19 -2.88 22.15
N GLN A 419 5.25 -3.63 21.79
CA GLN A 419 5.11 -4.80 20.91
C GLN A 419 4.30 -5.93 21.57
N VAL A 420 4.53 -6.22 22.86
CA VAL A 420 3.78 -7.23 23.61
C VAL A 420 2.29 -6.86 23.68
N PHE A 421 1.98 -5.60 23.97
CA PHE A 421 0.61 -5.10 24.01
C PHE A 421 -0.09 -5.21 22.64
N ASN A 422 0.61 -4.84 21.56
CA ASN A 422 0.10 -5.00 20.20
C ASN A 422 -0.20 -6.48 19.90
N THR A 423 0.69 -7.38 20.33
CA THR A 423 0.52 -8.83 20.19
C THR A 423 -0.73 -9.33 20.89
N LEU A 424 -0.91 -8.94 22.16
CA LEU A 424 -2.08 -9.33 22.97
C LEU A 424 -3.40 -8.82 22.36
N THR A 425 -3.39 -7.60 21.84
CA THR A 425 -4.57 -6.98 21.23
C THR A 425 -5.10 -7.81 20.06
N GLU A 426 -4.22 -8.33 19.20
CA GLU A 426 -4.60 -9.19 18.08
C GLU A 426 -5.22 -10.52 18.55
N TYR A 427 -4.69 -11.13 19.61
CA TYR A 427 -5.26 -12.37 20.16
C TYR A 427 -6.68 -12.18 20.73
N ILE A 428 -7.01 -10.98 21.24
CA ILE A 428 -8.32 -10.67 21.84
C ILE A 428 -9.38 -10.31 20.78
N GLN A 429 -8.95 -9.82 19.61
CA GLN A 429 -9.85 -9.45 18.50
C GLN A 429 -10.31 -10.64 17.63
N VAL A 430 -9.65 -11.81 17.74
CA VAL A 430 -9.94 -13.08 17.03
C VAL A 430 -10.90 -13.97 17.79
#